data_AF-A0ABD2HYE2-F1
#
_entry.id   AF-A0ABD2HYE2-F1
#
_cell.length_a   1.000
_cell.length_b   1.000
_cell.length_c   1.000
_cell.angle_alpha   90.00
_cell.angle_beta   90.00
_cell.angle_gamma   90.00
#
_symmetry.space_group_name_H-M   'P 1'
#
loop_
_entity.id
_entity.type
_entity.pdbx_description
1 polymer ?
#
loop_
_entity_poly.entity_id
_entity_poly.type
_entity_poly.pdbx_seq_one_letter_code
_entity_poly.pdbx_strand_id
1 'polypeptide(L)'
;MANGLTNEFAGCLSPAFPKISQQLIRDEFDEQNSQKLEQFVEEKAINGKTADEISRKKRDKRIKTAVDTIKGMAAKWSIDKAKLLISGSFMFGLNTTDSDIDLICVVPGKVIKKEHFLGEQNEICVEKKCENEEDGKKQNFTEPKTFYCHLCEVNN
;
A
#
# COMPACT_ATOMS: atom_id res chain seq x y z
N MET A 1 2.27 -27.09 -46.97
CA MET A 1 1.68 -27.66 -45.75
C MET A 1 2.83 -27.88 -44.78
N ALA A 2 3.05 -26.95 -43.85
CA ALA A 2 4.07 -27.05 -42.83
C ALA A 2 3.37 -27.25 -41.48
N ASN A 3 3.53 -28.44 -40.93
CA ASN A 3 3.02 -28.82 -39.61
C ASN A 3 4.03 -28.42 -38.54
N GLY A 4 3.53 -27.94 -37.41
CA GLY A 4 4.13 -28.16 -36.10
C GLY A 4 5.21 -27.17 -35.65
N LEU A 5 4.79 -26.05 -35.05
CA LEU A 5 5.55 -25.40 -33.97
C LEU A 5 4.63 -25.35 -32.76
N THR A 6 4.74 -26.38 -31.91
CA THR A 6 4.09 -26.43 -30.60
C THR A 6 4.84 -25.55 -29.61
N ASN A 7 4.06 -24.76 -28.88
CA ASN A 7 4.44 -23.99 -27.69
C ASN A 7 5.40 -24.75 -26.77
N GLU A 8 6.65 -24.29 -26.67
CA GLU A 8 7.59 -24.69 -25.61
C GLU A 8 8.22 -23.46 -24.95
N PHE A 9 7.41 -22.54 -24.43
CA PHE A 9 7.89 -21.55 -23.45
C PHE A 9 6.81 -21.24 -22.42
N ALA A 10 6.40 -22.29 -21.70
CA ALA A 10 5.61 -22.16 -20.47
C ALA A 10 6.27 -23.03 -19.40
N GLY A 11 7.47 -22.66 -18.96
CA GLY A 11 8.22 -23.43 -17.97
C GLY A 11 9.07 -22.53 -17.10
N CYS A 12 8.87 -22.67 -15.78
CA CYS A 12 9.73 -22.17 -14.71
C CYS A 12 9.65 -20.69 -14.33
N LEU A 13 8.57 -20.27 -13.68
CA LEU A 13 8.64 -19.27 -12.59
C LEU A 13 7.64 -19.58 -11.46
N SER A 14 7.58 -20.82 -11.01
CA SER A 14 6.97 -21.14 -9.71
C SER A 14 8.10 -21.38 -8.71
N PRO A 15 8.22 -20.62 -7.61
CA PRO A 15 9.13 -21.02 -6.54
C PRO A 15 8.62 -22.35 -5.95
N ALA A 16 9.26 -23.44 -6.36
CA ALA A 16 9.02 -24.76 -5.80
C ALA A 16 9.76 -24.84 -4.46
N PHE A 17 9.15 -24.29 -3.41
CA PHE A 17 9.57 -24.67 -2.06
C PHE A 17 9.25 -26.16 -1.89
N PRO A 18 10.24 -27.04 -1.69
CA PRO A 18 9.95 -28.44 -1.42
C PRO A 18 9.16 -28.54 -0.12
N LYS A 19 7.98 -29.16 -0.17
CA LYS A 19 7.17 -29.41 1.03
C LYS A 19 8.00 -30.26 2.00
N ILE A 20 8.30 -29.72 3.18
CA ILE A 20 9.05 -30.43 4.25
C ILE A 20 8.25 -31.65 4.72
N SER A 21 6.92 -31.60 4.66
CA SER A 21 6.03 -32.75 4.88
C SER A 21 4.81 -32.64 3.97
N GLN A 22 4.40 -33.78 3.39
CA GLN A 22 3.12 -33.94 2.68
C GLN A 22 2.07 -34.67 3.52
N GLN A 23 2.37 -34.95 4.79
CA GLN A 23 1.36 -35.53 5.68
C GLN A 23 0.23 -34.52 5.83
N LEU A 24 -0.97 -34.88 5.39
CA LEU A 24 -2.18 -34.17 5.79
C LEU A 24 -2.21 -34.18 7.32
N ILE A 25 -2.18 -32.98 7.87
CA ILE A 25 -2.45 -32.66 9.27
C ILE A 25 -3.76 -33.39 9.64
N ARG A 26 -3.77 -34.19 10.71
CA ARG A 26 -4.92 -35.04 11.05
C ARG A 26 -6.03 -34.14 11.62
N ASP A 27 -7.17 -34.14 10.93
CA ASP A 27 -8.13 -33.04 10.91
C ASP A 27 -8.65 -32.57 12.28
N GLU A 28 -8.97 -33.44 13.24
CA GLU A 28 -9.71 -33.00 14.45
C GLU A 28 -8.85 -32.34 15.57
N PHE A 29 -7.64 -32.85 15.84
CA PHE A 29 -6.79 -32.30 16.91
C PHE A 29 -6.20 -30.94 16.52
N ASP A 30 -5.88 -30.80 15.24
CA ASP A 30 -5.28 -29.57 14.70
C ASP A 30 -6.34 -28.51 14.39
N GLU A 31 -7.58 -28.90 14.09
CA GLU A 31 -8.71 -27.98 14.03
C GLU A 31 -8.98 -27.34 15.41
N GLN A 32 -8.96 -28.13 16.50
CA GLN A 32 -9.11 -27.57 17.85
C GLN A 32 -7.99 -26.60 18.22
N ASN A 33 -6.75 -26.89 17.83
CA ASN A 33 -5.62 -26.00 18.10
C ASN A 33 -5.66 -24.74 17.23
N SER A 34 -6.08 -24.87 15.98
CA SER A 34 -6.32 -23.74 15.08
C SER A 34 -7.41 -22.82 15.65
N GLN A 35 -8.53 -23.38 16.11
CA GLN A 35 -9.61 -22.61 16.76
C GLN A 35 -9.13 -21.91 18.04
N LYS A 36 -8.32 -22.57 18.88
CA LYS A 36 -7.72 -21.94 20.07
C LYS A 36 -6.77 -20.80 19.70
N LEU A 37 -5.99 -20.97 18.62
CA LEU A 37 -5.10 -19.93 18.13
C LEU A 37 -5.89 -18.74 17.57
N GLU A 38 -6.93 -18.99 16.78
CA GLU A 38 -7.84 -17.96 16.27
C GLU A 38 -8.49 -17.19 17.42
N GLN A 39 -9.01 -17.89 18.44
CA GLN A 39 -9.57 -17.24 19.63
C GLN A 39 -8.53 -16.40 20.37
N PHE A 40 -7.31 -16.91 20.55
CA PHE A 40 -6.23 -16.15 21.18
C PHE A 40 -5.85 -14.90 20.37
N VAL A 41 -5.72 -15.03 19.05
CA VAL A 41 -5.45 -13.92 18.14
C VAL A 41 -6.59 -12.92 18.19
N GLU A 42 -7.84 -13.36 18.18
CA GLU A 42 -9.00 -12.48 18.32
C GLU A 42 -9.03 -11.79 19.68
N GLU A 43 -8.73 -12.46 20.78
CA GLU A 43 -8.67 -11.81 22.11
C GLU A 43 -7.57 -10.75 22.18
N LYS A 44 -6.41 -11.02 21.59
CA LYS A 44 -5.25 -10.11 21.62
C LYS A 44 -5.32 -9.00 20.60
N ALA A 45 -5.83 -9.28 19.40
CA ALA A 45 -6.07 -8.30 18.35
C ALA A 45 -7.34 -7.48 18.60
N ILE A 46 -8.28 -8.00 19.40
CA ILE A 46 -9.61 -7.43 19.67
C ILE A 46 -9.88 -7.35 21.17
N ASN A 47 -9.06 -6.59 21.91
CA ASN A 47 -9.38 -6.20 23.29
C ASN A 47 -10.52 -5.14 23.36
N GLY A 48 -11.60 -5.33 22.60
CA GLY A 48 -12.71 -4.38 22.50
C GLY A 48 -13.96 -4.88 21.76
N LYS A 49 -14.39 -6.14 21.97
CA LYS A 49 -15.57 -6.71 21.29
C LYS A 49 -16.89 -6.05 21.75
N THR A 50 -17.35 -5.01 21.03
CA THR A 50 -18.77 -4.68 20.69
C THR A 50 -18.89 -3.32 19.99
N ALA A 51 -17.99 -2.37 20.26
CA ALA A 51 -17.85 -1.13 19.48
C ALA A 51 -17.10 -1.33 18.15
N ASP A 52 -16.62 -2.56 17.91
CA ASP A 52 -15.52 -2.85 17.00
C ASP A 52 -15.92 -3.01 15.54
N GLU A 53 -17.12 -3.52 15.23
CA GLU A 53 -17.51 -3.74 13.83
C GLU A 53 -17.89 -2.42 13.13
N ILE A 54 -18.55 -1.51 13.86
CA ILE A 54 -18.82 -0.15 13.41
C ILE A 54 -17.50 0.64 13.33
N SER A 55 -16.59 0.45 14.28
CA SER A 55 -15.26 1.06 14.28
C SER A 55 -14.42 0.60 13.08
N ARG A 56 -14.41 -0.70 12.76
CA ARG A 56 -13.76 -1.28 11.59
C ARG A 56 -14.37 -0.76 10.29
N LYS A 57 -15.69 -0.82 10.12
CA LYS A 57 -16.38 -0.27 8.94
C LYS A 57 -16.07 1.23 8.76
N LYS A 58 -15.99 1.99 9.86
CA LYS A 58 -15.59 3.40 9.84
C LYS A 58 -14.13 3.58 9.45
N ARG A 59 -13.22 2.75 9.97
CA ARG A 59 -11.79 2.72 9.61
C ARG A 59 -11.62 2.39 8.13
N ASP A 60 -12.24 1.33 7.64
CA ASP A 60 -12.15 0.89 6.24
C ASP A 60 -12.69 1.97 5.30
N LYS A 61 -13.79 2.64 5.69
CA LYS A 61 -14.30 3.80 4.95
C LYS A 61 -13.28 4.94 4.91
N ARG A 62 -12.62 5.25 6.03
CA ARG A 62 -11.56 6.29 6.09
C ARG A 62 -10.37 5.92 5.22
N ILE A 63 -9.89 4.67 5.30
CA ILE A 63 -8.78 4.17 4.49
C ILE A 63 -9.15 4.25 3.01
N LYS A 64 -10.35 3.79 2.63
CA LYS A 64 -10.84 3.88 1.25
C LYS A 64 -10.86 5.33 0.76
N THR A 65 -11.43 6.25 1.53
CA THR A 65 -11.44 7.68 1.19
C THR A 65 -10.03 8.24 1.02
N ALA A 66 -9.11 7.90 1.91
CA ALA A 66 -7.72 8.35 1.81
C ALA A 66 -7.02 7.79 0.57
N VAL A 67 -7.17 6.49 0.28
CA VAL A 67 -6.59 5.83 -0.91
C VAL A 67 -7.18 6.43 -2.20
N ASP A 68 -8.50 6.65 -2.26
CA ASP A 68 -9.15 7.29 -3.41
C ASP A 68 -8.65 8.73 -3.62
N THR A 69 -8.39 9.45 -2.53
CA THR A 69 -7.84 10.82 -2.56
C THR A 69 -6.40 10.82 -3.11
N ILE A 70 -5.54 9.96 -2.57
CA ILE A 70 -4.14 9.80 -3.03
C ILE A 70 -4.11 9.34 -4.49
N LYS A 71 -5.01 8.44 -4.89
CA LYS A 71 -5.15 8.00 -6.28
C LYS A 71 -5.51 9.17 -7.20
N GLY A 72 -6.44 10.02 -6.79
CA GLY A 72 -6.78 11.24 -7.53
C GLY A 72 -5.61 12.21 -7.68
N MET A 73 -4.80 12.38 -6.63
CA MET A 73 -3.58 13.20 -6.68
C MET A 73 -2.55 12.62 -7.62
N ALA A 74 -2.29 11.30 -7.54
CA ALA A 74 -1.31 10.62 -8.38
C ALA A 74 -1.73 10.70 -9.85
N ALA A 75 -3.02 10.54 -10.13
CA ALA A 75 -3.59 10.73 -11.46
C ALA A 75 -3.37 12.15 -11.98
N LYS A 76 -3.73 13.19 -11.21
CA LYS A 76 -3.50 14.60 -11.60
C LYS A 76 -2.02 14.91 -11.84
N TRP A 77 -1.15 14.54 -10.91
CA TRP A 77 0.30 14.78 -10.98
C TRP A 77 0.94 14.11 -12.20
N SER A 78 0.46 12.93 -12.58
CA SER A 78 1.03 12.15 -13.69
C SER A 78 0.28 12.28 -15.02
N ILE A 79 -0.77 13.11 -15.09
CA ILE A 79 -1.67 13.23 -16.25
C ILE A 79 -2.31 11.86 -16.58
N ASP A 80 -2.96 11.27 -15.58
CA ASP A 80 -3.68 9.99 -15.59
C ASP A 80 -2.85 8.73 -15.90
N LYS A 81 -1.52 8.85 -15.87
CA LYS A 81 -0.61 7.72 -16.15
C LYS A 81 -0.32 6.86 -14.91
N ALA A 82 -0.29 7.46 -13.73
CA ALA A 82 0.07 6.77 -12.50
C ALA A 82 -0.95 5.69 -12.14
N LYS A 83 -0.44 4.57 -11.62
CA LYS A 83 -1.20 3.49 -11.00
C LYS A 83 -0.73 3.35 -9.56
N LEU A 84 -1.68 3.32 -8.64
CA LEU A 84 -1.43 3.12 -7.23
C LEU A 84 -1.76 1.67 -6.88
N LEU A 85 -0.81 0.97 -6.27
CA LEU A 85 -0.95 -0.41 -5.82
C LEU A 85 -0.89 -0.43 -4.30
N ILE A 86 -1.76 -1.22 -3.69
CA ILE A 86 -1.72 -1.52 -2.26
C ILE A 86 -0.73 -2.66 -2.06
N SER A 87 0.09 -2.58 -1.01
CA SER A 87 1.06 -3.60 -0.64
C SER A 87 1.00 -3.91 0.87
N GLY A 88 1.91 -4.75 1.34
CA GLY A 88 2.14 -4.99 2.76
C GLY A 88 1.00 -5.70 3.47
N SER A 89 0.93 -5.50 4.80
CA SER A 89 0.00 -6.20 5.68
C SER A 89 -1.47 -5.99 5.30
N PHE A 90 -1.81 -4.79 4.80
CA PHE A 90 -3.16 -4.45 4.36
C PHE A 90 -3.60 -5.24 3.13
N MET A 91 -2.70 -5.50 2.17
CA MET A 91 -3.01 -6.33 1.01
C MET A 91 -3.36 -7.78 1.40
N PHE A 92 -2.72 -8.30 2.45
CA PHE A 92 -2.93 -9.66 2.95
C PHE A 92 -4.05 -9.77 3.99
N GLY A 93 -4.69 -8.66 4.38
CA GLY A 93 -5.71 -8.64 5.44
C GLY A 93 -5.15 -8.97 6.83
N LEU A 94 -3.84 -8.82 7.02
CA LEU A 94 -3.12 -9.08 8.28
C LEU A 94 -2.81 -7.79 9.06
N ASN A 95 -3.37 -6.66 8.61
CA ASN A 95 -3.17 -5.38 9.25
C ASN A 95 -3.92 -5.29 10.59
N THR A 96 -3.29 -4.67 11.58
CA THR A 96 -3.91 -4.34 12.86
C THR A 96 -4.49 -2.92 12.82
N THR A 97 -5.04 -2.45 13.94
CA THR A 97 -5.50 -1.07 14.09
C THR A 97 -4.37 -0.05 14.00
N ASP A 98 -3.13 -0.46 14.26
CA ASP A 98 -1.99 0.47 14.27
C ASP A 98 -1.10 0.30 13.04
N SER A 99 -1.45 -0.64 12.15
CA SER A 99 -0.76 -0.80 10.87
C SER A 99 -0.97 0.43 9.98
N ASP A 100 0.12 0.82 9.35
CA ASP A 100 0.16 1.70 8.19
C ASP A 100 -0.40 1.02 6.93
N ILE A 101 -0.54 1.82 5.88
CA ILE A 101 -1.01 1.36 4.57
C ILE A 101 0.10 1.61 3.56
N ASP A 102 0.72 0.53 3.12
CA ASP A 102 1.76 0.59 2.10
C ASP A 102 1.17 0.81 0.72
N LEU A 103 1.62 1.87 0.05
CA LEU A 103 1.20 2.23 -1.30
C LEU A 103 2.41 2.34 -2.23
N ILE A 104 2.34 1.69 -3.38
CA ILE A 104 3.35 1.77 -4.44
C ILE A 104 2.75 2.58 -5.60
N CYS A 105 3.40 3.68 -5.97
CA CYS A 105 3.02 4.50 -7.12
C CYS A 105 3.90 4.14 -8.34
N VAL A 106 3.26 3.65 -9.40
CA VAL A 106 3.93 3.27 -10.65
C VAL A 106 3.52 4.25 -11.75
N VAL A 107 4.50 4.88 -12.42
CA VAL A 107 4.25 5.81 -13.54
C VAL A 107 4.86 5.25 -14.83
N PRO A 108 4.05 4.67 -15.75
CA PRO A 108 4.56 4.08 -16.97
C PRO A 108 5.23 5.09 -17.90
N GLY A 109 6.31 4.68 -18.56
CA GLY A 109 6.98 5.47 -19.60
C GLY A 109 7.69 6.72 -19.08
N LYS A 110 7.83 6.89 -17.76
CA LYS A 110 8.65 7.93 -17.14
C LYS A 110 9.63 7.31 -16.16
N VAL A 111 10.90 7.69 -16.27
CA VAL A 111 11.86 7.49 -15.17
C VAL A 111 11.58 8.58 -14.15
N ILE A 112 10.89 8.21 -13.07
CA ILE A 112 10.66 9.10 -11.93
C ILE A 112 11.94 9.12 -11.10
N LYS A 113 12.65 10.25 -11.14
CA LYS A 113 13.74 10.50 -10.21
C LYS A 113 13.20 10.87 -8.85
N LYS A 114 14.03 10.73 -7.82
CA LYS A 114 13.67 11.06 -6.44
C LYS A 114 13.13 12.49 -6.35
N GLU A 115 13.78 13.42 -7.04
CA GLU A 115 13.43 14.85 -7.03
C GLU A 115 12.02 15.12 -7.57
N HIS A 116 11.54 14.36 -8.55
CA HIS A 116 10.17 14.53 -9.09
C HIS A 116 9.09 14.09 -8.08
N PHE A 117 9.43 13.17 -7.18
CA PHE A 117 8.49 12.60 -6.22
C PHE A 117 8.56 13.31 -4.87
N LEU A 118 9.78 13.47 -4.32
CA LEU A 118 10.03 14.00 -2.98
C LEU A 118 10.43 15.47 -2.95
N GLY A 119 10.78 16.09 -4.08
CA GLY A 119 11.36 17.42 -4.07
C GLY A 119 12.87 17.46 -4.04
N GLU A 120 13.39 18.68 -4.12
CA GLU A 120 14.78 18.98 -3.78
C GLU A 120 14.98 18.93 -2.25
N GLN A 121 16.23 18.92 -1.77
CA GLN A 121 16.55 18.66 -0.35
C GLN A 121 15.91 19.62 0.66
N ASN A 122 15.40 20.76 0.19
CA ASN A 122 14.90 21.85 1.01
C ASN A 122 13.36 22.04 0.90
N GLU A 123 12.65 21.13 0.23
CA GLU A 123 11.19 21.15 0.19
C GLU A 123 10.61 20.65 1.52
N ILE A 124 9.88 21.52 2.22
CA ILE A 124 9.23 21.22 3.51
C ILE A 124 7.73 21.47 3.44
N CYS A 125 6.96 20.66 4.18
CA CYS A 125 5.52 20.82 4.31
C CYS A 125 5.21 21.54 5.62
N VAL A 126 4.72 22.78 5.55
CA VAL A 126 4.37 23.61 6.71
C VAL A 126 2.94 24.10 6.55
N GLU A 127 2.04 23.72 7.47
CA GLU A 127 0.65 24.22 7.51
C GLU A 127 -0.11 24.16 6.15
N LYS A 128 -0.02 23.04 5.44
CA LYS A 128 -0.61 22.81 4.09
C LYS A 128 0.01 23.64 2.97
N LYS A 129 1.19 24.20 3.18
CA LYS A 129 1.96 24.87 2.13
C LYS A 129 3.26 24.13 1.95
N CYS A 130 3.59 23.90 0.69
CA CYS A 130 4.92 23.48 0.32
C CYS A 130 5.82 24.73 0.25
N GLU A 131 6.86 24.75 1.05
CA GLU A 131 7.86 25.83 1.07
C GLU A 131 9.22 25.25 0.62
N ASN A 132 10.02 26.08 -0.06
CA ASN A 132 11.43 25.81 -0.26
C ASN A 132 12.25 26.68 0.70
N GLU A 133 13.17 26.07 1.44
CA GLU A 133 14.10 26.80 2.32
C GLU A 133 15.47 26.92 1.64
N GLU A 134 15.65 27.98 0.84
CA GLU A 134 16.96 28.33 0.27
C GLU A 134 17.56 29.50 1.06
N ASP A 135 18.78 29.33 1.57
CA ASP A 135 19.55 30.34 2.29
C ASP A 135 18.78 31.02 3.46
N GLY A 136 17.98 30.25 4.19
CA GLY A 136 17.19 30.71 5.34
C GLY A 136 15.99 31.60 4.97
N LYS A 137 15.65 31.70 3.68
CA LYS A 137 14.45 32.41 3.21
C LYS A 137 13.43 31.40 2.70
N LYS A 138 12.28 31.37 3.36
CA LYS A 138 11.11 30.59 2.95
C LYS A 138 10.50 31.20 1.69
N GLN A 139 10.46 30.44 0.61
CA GLN A 139 9.71 30.81 -0.60
C GLN A 139 8.55 29.84 -0.80
N ASN A 140 7.35 30.41 -0.97
CA ASN A 140 6.16 29.62 -1.32
C ASN A 140 6.23 29.21 -2.78
N PHE A 141 5.93 27.95 -3.08
CA PHE A 141 5.68 27.54 -4.46
C PHE A 141 4.33 28.11 -4.93
N THR A 142 4.30 28.62 -6.16
CA THR A 142 3.06 29.05 -6.83
C THR A 142 2.30 27.87 -7.44
N GLU A 143 2.97 26.76 -7.73
CA GLU A 143 2.37 25.49 -8.16
C GLU A 143 3.17 24.30 -7.59
N PRO A 144 2.49 23.23 -7.13
CA PRO A 144 3.17 22.02 -6.65
C PRO A 144 3.87 21.30 -7.81
N LYS A 145 5.21 21.28 -7.77
CA LYS A 145 6.03 20.58 -8.78
C LYS A 145 6.17 19.09 -8.48
N THR A 146 6.05 18.71 -7.21
CA THR A 146 6.36 17.36 -6.73
C THR A 146 5.14 16.68 -6.16
N PHE A 147 5.15 15.34 -6.19
CA PHE A 147 4.05 14.57 -5.61
C PHE A 147 3.93 14.77 -4.10
N TYR A 148 5.06 14.94 -3.40
CA TYR A 148 5.11 15.29 -1.98
C TYR A 148 4.38 16.61 -1.68
N CYS A 149 4.60 17.68 -2.45
CA CYS A 149 3.87 18.94 -2.26
C CYS A 149 2.36 18.76 -2.49
N HIS A 150 1.95 18.00 -3.52
CA HIS A 150 0.53 17.70 -3.73
C HIS A 150 -0.12 16.97 -2.55
N LEU A 151 0.62 16.09 -1.87
CA LEU A 151 0.15 15.43 -0.65
C LEU A 151 0.05 16.41 0.52
N CYS A 152 1.03 17.31 0.67
CA CYS A 152 1.07 18.31 1.74
C CYS A 152 -0.15 19.25 1.73
N GLU A 153 -0.51 19.77 0.55
CA GLU A 153 -1.54 20.80 0.41
C GLU A 153 -2.95 20.32 0.78
N VAL A 154 -3.17 19.01 0.77
CA VAL A 154 -4.52 18.42 0.95
C VAL A 154 -4.70 17.74 2.32
N ASN A 155 -3.63 17.27 2.97
CA ASN A 155 -3.73 16.29 4.08
C ASN A 155 -3.38 16.80 5.49
N ASN A 156 -3.37 18.10 5.76
CA ASN A 156 -3.33 18.61 7.16
C ASN A 156 -4.68 19.17 7.61
#